data_AF-A0A2G4G282-F1
#
_entry.id   AF-A0A2G4G282-F1
#
_cell.length_a   1.000
_cell.length_b   1.000
_cell.length_c   1.000
_cell.angle_alpha   90.00
_cell.angle_beta   90.00
_cell.angle_gamma   90.00
#
_symmetry.space_group_name_H-M   'P 1'
#
loop_
_entity.id
_entity.type
_entity.pdbx_description
1 polymer ?
#
loop_
_entity_poly.entity_id
_entity_poly.type
_entity_poly.pdbx_seq_one_letter_code
_entity_poly.pdbx_strand_id
1 'polypeptide(L)' 'VAAKRAELEEQKRQMLEQQRQVRELEMEQIVEQGQIESVCEVQVGDNLVEKLQAAVLVRDGVIEAIEAG' A
#
# COMPACT_ATOMS: atom_id res chain seq x y z
N VAL A 1 27.46 19.47 4.68
CA VAL A 1 26.53 20.31 3.88
C VAL A 1 26.16 19.66 2.54
N ALA A 2 27.12 19.10 1.78
CA ALA A 2 26.82 18.42 0.50
C ALA A 2 25.93 17.16 0.63
N ALA A 3 26.19 16.28 1.61
CA ALA A 3 25.42 15.05 1.80
C ALA A 3 23.92 15.28 2.05
N LYS A 4 23.59 16.25 2.91
CA LYS A 4 22.19 16.61 3.24
C LYS A 4 21.45 17.23 2.05
N ARG A 5 22.17 17.85 1.11
CA ARG A 5 21.59 18.39 -0.13
C ARG A 5 21.28 17.28 -1.13
N ALA A 6 22.14 16.27 -1.23
CA ALA A 6 21.91 15.09 -2.07
C ALA A 6 20.68 14.29 -1.59
N GLU A 7 20.55 14.08 -0.27
CA GLU A 7 19.40 13.40 0.33
C GLU A 7 18.08 14.14 0.05
N LEU A 8 18.07 15.48 0.17
CA LEU A 8 16.89 16.29 -0.16
C LEU A 8 16.54 16.27 -1.65
N GLU A 9 17.53 16.23 -2.54
CA GLU A 9 17.29 16.10 -3.97
C GLU A 9 16.73 14.73 -4.34
N GLU A 10 17.17 13.67 -3.67
CA GLU A 10 16.64 12.32 -3.85
C GLU A 10 15.19 12.20 -3.37
N GLN A 11 14.88 12.71 -2.17
CA GLN A 11 13.50 12.78 -1.66
C GLN A 11 12.60 13.60 -2.60
N LYS A 12 13.09 14.75 -3.08
CA LYS A 12 12.35 15.57 -4.04
C LYS A 12 12.08 14.83 -5.34
N ARG A 13 13.05 14.06 -5.84
CA ARG A 13 12.89 13.25 -7.05
C ARG A 13 11.83 12.17 -6.85
N GLN A 14 11.86 11.44 -5.74
CA GLN A 14 10.87 10.42 -5.40
C GLN A 14 9.45 11.01 -5.32
N MET A 15 9.28 12.14 -4.63
CA MET A 15 7.98 12.82 -4.52
C MET A 15 7.45 13.30 -5.88
N LEU A 16 8.31 13.83 -6.75
CA LEU A 16 7.92 14.26 -8.09
C LEU A 16 7.50 13.10 -8.98
N GLU A 17 8.15 11.95 -8.83
CA GLU A 17 7.82 10.73 -9.54
C GLU A 17 6.45 10.19 -9.09
N GLN A 18 6.21 10.11 -7.77
CA GLN A 18 4.91 9.76 -7.21
C GLN A 18 3.81 10.72 -7.68
N GLN A 19 4.08 12.03 -7.74
CA GLN A 19 3.11 13.01 -8.22
C GLN A 19 2.75 12.79 -9.70
N ARG A 20 3.70 12.38 -10.55
CA ARG A 20 3.41 12.07 -11.96
C ARG A 20 2.53 10.84 -12.06
N GLN A 21 2.85 9.77 -11.32
CA GLN A 21 2.06 8.55 -11.32
C GLN A 21 0.61 8.82 -10.94
N VAL A 22 0.36 9.61 -9.88
CA VAL A 22 -1.01 9.96 -9.45
C VAL A 22 -1.81 10.69 -10.54
N ARG A 23 -1.17 11.52 -11.38
CA ARG A 23 -1.86 12.25 -12.47
C ARG A 23 -2.25 11.35 -13.63
N GLU A 24 -1.57 10.23 -13.80
CA GLU A 24 -1.79 9.26 -14.87
C GLU A 24 -2.77 8.15 -14.47
N LEU A 25 -3.16 8.08 -13.19
CA LEU A 25 -4.14 7.12 -12.70
C LEU A 25 -5.51 7.36 -13.34
N GLU A 26 -6.12 6.28 -13.80
CA GLU A 26 -7.51 6.29 -14.24
C GLU A 26 -8.45 6.24 -13.02
N MET A 27 -9.67 6.75 -13.20
CA MET A 27 -10.70 6.64 -12.17
C MET A 27 -10.99 5.16 -11.89
N GLU A 28 -11.24 4.84 -10.61
CA GLU A 28 -11.54 3.47 -10.14
C GLU A 28 -10.38 2.48 -10.24
N GLN A 29 -9.19 2.92 -10.65
CA GLN A 29 -7.99 2.09 -10.63
C GLN A 29 -7.60 1.72 -9.19
N ILE A 30 -7.43 0.42 -8.94
CA ILE A 30 -6.92 -0.09 -7.67
C ILE A 30 -5.42 0.19 -7.59
N VAL A 31 -4.98 0.76 -6.47
CA VAL A 31 -3.57 1.05 -6.19
C VAL A 31 -3.16 0.48 -4.84
N GLU A 32 -1.92 0.01 -4.74
CA GLU A 32 -1.35 -0.45 -3.48
C GLU A 32 -0.94 0.77 -2.64
N GLN A 33 -1.59 0.97 -1.48
CA GLN A 33 -1.35 2.13 -0.60
C GLN A 33 -0.49 1.82 0.63
N GLY A 34 0.08 0.62 0.70
CA GLY A 34 0.96 0.19 1.78
C GLY A 34 0.43 -1.02 2.54
N GLN A 35 0.97 -1.22 3.74
CA GLN A 35 0.72 -2.40 4.55
C GLN A 35 0.13 -2.01 5.89
N ILE A 36 -0.85 -2.79 6.35
CA ILE A 36 -1.45 -2.64 7.68
C ILE A 36 -1.10 -3.90 8.47
N GLU A 37 -0.58 -3.70 9.68
CA GLU A 37 -0.38 -4.81 10.60
C GLU A 37 -1.69 -5.15 11.31
N SER A 38 -2.07 -6.42 11.29
CA SER A 38 -3.26 -6.94 11.96
C SER A 38 -2.95 -8.28 12.62
N VAL A 39 -3.83 -8.71 13.51
CA VAL A 39 -3.78 -10.02 14.16
C VAL A 39 -4.92 -10.89 13.65
N CYS A 40 -4.65 -12.18 13.44
CA CYS A 40 -5.68 -13.15 13.08
C CYS A 40 -5.63 -14.37 14.01
N GLU A 41 -6.79 -14.95 14.28
CA GLU A 41 -6.89 -16.21 15.02
C GLU A 41 -6.57 -17.38 14.09
N VAL A 42 -5.84 -18.39 14.59
CA VAL A 42 -5.46 -19.59 13.83
C VAL A 42 -5.80 -20.86 14.61
N GLN A 43 -6.30 -21.88 13.91
CA GLN A 43 -6.69 -23.18 14.43
C GLN A 43 -6.05 -24.32 13.63
N VAL A 44 -6.02 -25.52 14.22
CA VAL A 44 -5.49 -26.72 13.55
C VAL A 44 -6.36 -27.05 12.34
N GLY A 45 -5.78 -27.00 11.15
CA GLY A 45 -6.47 -27.21 9.88
C GLY A 45 -6.61 -25.95 9.03
N ASP A 46 -6.30 -24.77 9.57
CA ASP A 46 -6.33 -23.52 8.81
C ASP A 46 -5.17 -23.41 7.81
N ASN A 47 -5.46 -22.79 6.66
CA ASN A 47 -4.43 -22.41 5.71
C ASN A 47 -3.79 -21.08 6.13
N LEU A 48 -2.58 -21.19 6.70
CA LEU A 48 -1.83 -20.02 7.16
C LEU A 48 -1.42 -19.08 6.01
N VAL A 49 -1.21 -19.61 4.80
CA VAL A 49 -0.81 -18.80 3.64
C VAL A 49 -1.96 -17.89 3.20
N GLU A 50 -3.17 -18.45 3.08
CA GLU A 50 -4.38 -17.71 2.74
C GLU A 50 -4.70 -16.65 3.81
N LYS A 51 -4.57 -17.01 5.09
CA LYS A 51 -4.81 -16.07 6.21
C LYS A 51 -3.83 -14.89 6.26
N LEU A 52 -2.58 -15.09 5.86
CA LEU A 52 -1.57 -14.03 5.83
C LEU A 52 -1.66 -13.16 4.57
N GLN A 53 -2.33 -13.62 3.52
CA GLN A 53 -2.50 -12.90 2.24
C GLN A 53 -3.76 -12.02 2.20
N ALA A 54 -4.24 -11.55 3.35
CA ALA A 54 -5.40 -10.68 3.41
C ALA A 54 -5.07 -9.26 2.90
N ALA A 55 -5.90 -8.74 1.99
CA ALA A 55 -5.85 -7.38 1.48
C ALA A 55 -7.19 -6.66 1.72
N VAL A 56 -7.13 -5.34 1.89
CA VAL A 56 -8.32 -4.50 2.13
C VAL A 56 -8.40 -3.43 1.05
N LEU A 57 -9.52 -3.39 0.35
CA LEU A 57 -9.84 -2.34 -0.61
C LEU A 57 -10.55 -1.19 0.11
N VAL A 58 -10.05 0.02 -0.07
CA VAL A 58 -10.58 1.23 0.60
C VAL A 58 -10.92 2.28 -0.44
N ARG A 59 -12.12 2.88 -0.34
CA ARG A 59 -12.56 4.05 -1.12
C ARG A 59 -13.05 5.13 -0.18
N ASP A 60 -12.55 6.35 -0.35
CA ASP A 60 -12.92 7.51 0.47
C ASP A 60 -12.85 7.28 1.99
N GLY A 61 -11.92 6.42 2.44
CA GLY A 61 -11.74 6.06 3.84
C GLY A 61 -12.69 4.98 4.37
N VAL A 62 -13.51 4.37 3.51
CA VAL A 62 -14.42 3.27 3.85
C VAL A 62 -13.94 1.97 3.19
N ILE A 63 -14.01 0.86 3.94
CA ILE A 63 -13.67 -0.47 3.42
C ILE A 63 -14.74 -0.90 2.43
N GLU A 64 -14.34 -1.15 1.19
CA GLU A 64 -15.22 -1.68 0.14
C GLU A 64 -15.23 -3.21 0.11
N ALA A 65 -14.05 -3.82 0.26
CA ALA A 65 -13.89 -5.27 0.23
C ALA A 65 -12.71 -5.71 1.09
N ILE A 66 -12.79 -6.97 1.56
CA ILE A 66 -11.68 -7.69 2.18
C ILE A 66 -11.45 -8.90 1.28
N GLU A 67 -10.28 -8.94 0.66
CA GLU A 67 -9.83 -10.10 -0.11
C GLU A 67 -9.01 -10.98 0.83
N ALA A 68 -9.53 -12.17 1.14
CA ALA A 68 -8.74 -13.25 1.74
C ALA A 68 -8.36 -14.21 0.59
N GLY A 69 -7.10 -14.65 0.57
CA GLY A 69 -6.56 -15.54 -0.46
C GLY A 69 -7.28 -16.87 -0.55
#